data_AF-T1KLJ2-F1
#
_entry.id   AF-T1KLJ2-F1
#
_cell.length_a   1.000
_cell.length_b   1.000
_cell.length_c   1.000
_cell.angle_alpha   90.00
_cell.angle_beta   90.00
_cell.angle_gamma   90.00
#
_symmetry.space_group_name_H-M   'P 1'
#
loop_
_entity.id
_entity.type
_entity.pdbx_description
1 polymer ?
#
loop_
_entity_poly.entity_id
_entity_poly.type
_entity_poly.pdbx_seq_one_letter_code
_entity_poly.pdbx_strand_id
1 'polypeptide(L)'
;MLKFFNSPLTAFAYDFIKAVQLNFDKRLHNYDCEQLAFKSLETQEKQVVFTLTLRHGFEQSVDKIIKMRQKIDFGNLLLRIASLVNLVRIILLFSVSYETAIYLGDPLLDSKDRNVLLLVVLVGLTPMYIVHELAVIKENNYGFVSAASDLKVVIKNGFSYFPFVGLEKKPFCRFIYLICAFHNMITPMMIPFITFLYNFELFCNLYNNYSLKTMLFAIPWSFTLTTAVIFLAAQAICYSSICCIYVGLHYFHIKSITNATGFLLQVNDKRNCTDLNCIIGQTLWLFNKIDSTFREIRFIVLFFYNGIALMSCWFLHFGLFTGNHSVVMDFLITWLGFMIISDILAISFFCAAFTNKVDRLYPMWHRMYCKSKTTTAMKLKMIEIFNRIILPTNGIQIGDYGLITKKFVLIFLLEFSTSLMLLRVNFGSYF
;
A
#
# COMPACT_ATOMS: atom_id res chain seq x y z
N MET A 1 24.80 14.05 -27.74
CA MET A 1 23.48 14.17 -27.11
C MET A 1 23.44 13.32 -25.82
N LEU A 2 24.36 13.59 -24.87
CA LEU A 2 24.59 12.78 -23.66
C LEU A 2 25.30 13.65 -22.60
N LYS A 3 24.70 14.81 -22.26
CA LYS A 3 25.20 15.74 -21.22
C LYS A 3 24.03 16.40 -20.46
N PHE A 4 23.05 15.62 -20.01
CA PHE A 4 21.91 16.13 -19.22
C PHE A 4 21.66 15.39 -17.89
N PHE A 5 22.63 14.60 -17.40
CA PHE A 5 22.52 13.90 -16.10
C PHE A 5 23.28 14.57 -14.93
N ASN A 6 23.91 15.73 -15.14
CA ASN A 6 24.52 16.52 -14.07
C ASN A 6 23.61 17.67 -13.63
N SER A 7 22.39 17.35 -13.19
CA SER A 7 21.55 18.35 -12.54
C SER A 7 21.94 18.45 -11.05
N PRO A 8 21.97 19.63 -10.43
CA PRO A 8 22.16 19.77 -8.98
C PRO A 8 21.09 18.99 -8.19
N LEU A 9 19.95 18.68 -8.82
CA LEU A 9 18.87 17.88 -8.26
C LEU A 9 19.24 16.39 -8.11
N THR A 10 19.99 15.81 -9.06
CA THR A 10 20.45 14.42 -8.98
C THR A 10 21.55 14.25 -7.94
N ALA A 11 22.42 15.25 -7.78
CA ALA A 11 23.40 15.31 -6.69
C ALA A 11 22.71 15.44 -5.32
N PHE A 12 21.72 16.34 -5.20
CA PHE A 12 20.95 16.50 -3.96
C PHE A 12 20.16 15.24 -3.60
N ALA A 13 19.50 14.60 -4.58
CA ALA A 13 18.79 13.36 -4.35
C ALA A 13 19.74 12.22 -3.94
N TYR A 14 20.92 12.12 -4.56
CA TYR A 14 21.94 11.14 -4.20
C TYR A 14 22.49 11.39 -2.79
N ASP A 15 22.81 12.64 -2.44
CA ASP A 15 23.30 13.01 -1.12
C ASP A 15 22.22 12.85 -0.05
N PHE A 16 20.96 13.11 -0.38
CA PHE A 16 19.82 12.85 0.50
C PHE A 16 19.63 11.35 0.72
N ILE A 17 19.65 10.53 -0.34
CA ILE A 17 19.58 9.06 -0.24
C ILE A 17 20.77 8.53 0.57
N LYS A 18 21.98 9.07 0.36
CA LYS A 18 23.19 8.68 1.09
C LYS A 18 23.12 9.10 2.56
N ALA A 19 22.63 10.30 2.87
CA ALA A 19 22.42 10.77 4.24
C ALA A 19 21.33 9.97 4.97
N VAL A 20 20.27 9.60 4.24
CA VAL A 20 19.24 8.68 4.71
C VAL A 20 19.86 7.31 5.00
N GLN A 21 20.57 6.71 4.05
CA GLN A 21 21.29 5.44 4.22
C GLN A 21 22.27 5.47 5.40
N LEU A 22 23.07 6.53 5.55
CA LEU A 22 24.02 6.68 6.67
C LEU A 22 23.32 6.83 8.02
N ASN A 23 22.20 7.56 8.07
CA ASN A 23 21.38 7.65 9.28
C ASN A 23 20.68 6.32 9.60
N PHE A 24 20.27 5.58 8.58
CA PHE A 24 19.70 4.25 8.72
C PHE A 24 20.74 3.24 9.23
N ASP A 25 21.92 3.18 8.63
CA ASP A 25 23.02 2.29 9.03
C ASP A 25 23.54 2.61 10.44
N LYS A 26 23.75 3.89 10.77
CA LYS A 26 24.14 4.31 12.12
C LYS A 26 23.10 3.92 13.17
N ARG A 27 21.80 4.08 12.87
CA ARG A 27 20.73 3.65 13.79
C ARG A 27 20.67 2.13 13.94
N LEU A 28 20.83 1.39 12.84
CA LEU A 28 20.79 -0.08 12.85
C LEU A 28 21.95 -0.70 13.62
N HIS A 29 23.09 0.00 13.69
CA HIS A 29 24.30 -0.49 14.36
C HIS A 29 24.37 -0.13 15.85
N ASN A 30 23.81 1.03 16.24
CA ASN A 30 23.91 1.57 17.61
C ASN A 30 22.72 1.27 18.52
N TYR A 31 21.57 0.83 17.99
CA TYR A 31 20.35 0.57 18.78
C TYR A 31 19.86 -0.87 18.64
N ASP A 32 19.18 -1.35 19.69
CA ASP A 32 18.47 -2.63 19.63
C ASP A 32 17.37 -2.57 18.55
N CYS A 33 17.43 -3.50 17.60
CA CYS A 33 16.50 -3.57 16.46
C CYS A 33 15.05 -3.69 16.93
N GLU A 34 14.81 -4.29 18.10
CA GLU A 34 13.48 -4.43 18.69
C GLU A 34 12.90 -3.06 19.13
N GLN A 35 13.70 -2.25 19.82
CA GLN A 35 13.29 -0.91 20.26
C GLN A 35 13.03 0.03 19.08
N LEU A 36 13.86 -0.04 18.03
CA LEU A 36 13.67 0.74 16.81
C LEU A 36 12.39 0.36 16.06
N ALA A 37 12.13 -0.94 15.93
CA ALA A 37 10.92 -1.45 15.30
C ALA A 37 9.67 -1.01 16.07
N PHE A 38 9.71 -1.12 17.40
CA PHE A 38 8.63 -0.70 18.29
C PHE A 38 8.29 0.78 18.13
N LYS A 39 9.30 1.66 18.27
CA LYS A 39 9.13 3.11 18.16
C LYS A 39 8.59 3.53 16.78
N SER A 40 9.05 2.85 15.73
CA SER A 40 8.61 3.13 14.36
C SER A 40 7.16 2.68 14.13
N LEU A 41 6.77 1.54 14.70
CA LEU A 41 5.40 1.03 14.66
C LEU A 41 4.42 1.92 15.45
N GLU A 42 4.81 2.43 16.63
CA GLU A 42 4.00 3.41 17.38
C GLU A 42 3.83 4.73 16.61
N THR A 43 4.91 5.20 15.97
CA THR A 43 4.85 6.40 15.13
C THR A 43 3.88 6.20 13.97
N GLN A 44 3.91 5.00 13.37
CA GLN A 44 2.97 4.64 12.32
C GLN A 44 1.53 4.54 12.82
N GLU A 45 1.27 3.98 14.00
CA GLU A 45 -0.08 3.95 14.59
C GLU A 45 -0.63 5.38 14.76
N LYS A 46 0.21 6.32 15.22
CA LYS A 46 -0.15 7.74 15.33
C LYS A 46 -0.47 8.36 13.97
N GLN A 47 0.33 8.06 12.94
CA GLN A 47 0.06 8.54 11.59
C GLN A 47 -1.25 7.98 11.02
N VAL A 48 -1.50 6.67 11.19
CA VAL A 48 -2.73 5.99 10.75
C VAL A 48 -3.98 6.64 11.37
N VAL A 49 -3.92 7.01 12.64
CA VAL A 49 -5.02 7.71 13.32
C VAL A 49 -5.13 9.16 12.82
N PHE A 50 -4.01 9.87 12.71
CA PHE A 50 -3.99 11.27 12.27
C PHE A 50 -4.53 11.44 10.85
N THR A 51 -4.19 10.54 9.93
CA THR A 51 -4.65 10.55 8.53
C THR A 51 -6.05 9.99 8.36
N LEU A 52 -6.73 9.62 9.45
CA LEU A 52 -8.06 9.00 9.44
C LEU A 52 -8.11 7.67 8.65
N THR A 53 -6.97 6.98 8.53
CA THR A 53 -6.89 5.69 7.84
C THR A 53 -7.62 4.61 8.62
N LEU A 54 -7.38 4.51 9.92
CA LEU A 54 -8.13 3.65 10.83
C LEU A 54 -8.58 4.48 12.04
N ARG A 55 -9.87 4.45 12.35
CA ARG A 55 -10.48 5.37 13.33
C ARG A 55 -9.89 5.24 14.73
N HIS A 56 -9.49 4.03 15.10
CA HIS A 56 -8.94 3.69 16.42
C HIS A 56 -7.53 3.09 16.32
N GLY A 57 -6.84 3.32 15.21
CA GLY A 57 -5.52 2.75 14.95
C GLY A 57 -5.58 1.23 14.88
N PHE A 58 -4.60 0.58 15.50
CA PHE A 58 -4.46 -0.88 15.45
C PHE A 58 -5.40 -1.62 16.42
N GLU A 59 -6.07 -0.90 17.33
CA GLU A 59 -6.96 -1.54 18.30
C GLU A 59 -8.38 -1.73 17.73
N GLN A 60 -8.59 -2.88 17.07
CA GLN A 60 -9.85 -3.28 16.45
C GLN A 60 -10.56 -4.44 17.19
N SER A 61 -10.84 -4.28 18.48
CA SER A 61 -11.62 -5.29 19.22
C SER A 61 -13.10 -5.24 18.85
N VAL A 62 -13.81 -6.36 19.03
CA VAL A 62 -15.26 -6.48 18.71
C VAL A 62 -16.08 -5.38 19.39
N ASP A 63 -15.82 -5.12 20.67
CA ASP A 63 -16.51 -4.04 21.41
C ASP A 63 -16.25 -2.65 20.82
N LYS A 64 -15.04 -2.41 20.32
CA LYS A 64 -14.71 -1.15 19.66
C LYS A 64 -15.37 -1.04 18.30
N ILE A 65 -15.47 -2.13 17.53
CA ILE A 65 -16.18 -2.16 16.25
C ILE A 65 -17.67 -1.85 16.47
N ILE A 66 -18.29 -2.44 17.50
CA ILE A 66 -19.69 -2.14 17.86
C ILE A 66 -19.85 -0.65 18.24
N LYS A 67 -18.95 -0.10 19.06
CA LYS A 67 -18.95 1.33 19.41
C LYS A 67 -18.73 2.24 18.19
N MET A 68 -17.89 1.82 17.24
CA MET A 68 -17.64 2.55 15.99
C MET A 68 -18.89 2.64 15.13
N ARG A 69 -19.69 1.57 15.05
CA ARG A 69 -20.94 1.56 14.30
C ARG A 69 -21.98 2.53 14.87
N GLN A 70 -21.93 2.79 16.17
CA GLN A 70 -22.90 3.64 16.87
C GLN A 70 -22.53 5.14 16.86
N LYS A 71 -21.28 5.50 16.54
CA LYS A 71 -20.80 6.88 16.55
C LYS A 71 -20.58 7.41 15.15
N ILE A 72 -21.09 8.62 14.88
CA ILE A 72 -20.77 9.35 13.66
C ILE A 72 -19.33 9.83 13.75
N ASP A 73 -18.53 9.46 12.75
CA ASP A 73 -17.16 9.95 12.60
C ASP A 73 -17.16 11.21 11.74
N PHE A 74 -17.08 12.37 12.39
CA PHE A 74 -17.06 13.66 11.73
C PHE A 74 -15.86 13.85 10.79
N GLY A 75 -14.70 13.28 11.11
CA GLY A 75 -13.50 13.43 10.28
C GLY A 75 -13.67 12.76 8.92
N ASN A 76 -14.06 11.48 8.95
CA ASN A 76 -14.35 10.73 7.73
C ASN A 76 -15.56 11.30 6.96
N LEU A 77 -16.58 11.77 7.66
CA LEU A 77 -17.72 12.43 7.03
C LEU A 77 -17.32 13.72 6.29
N LEU A 78 -16.50 14.57 6.92
CA LEU A 78 -15.98 15.79 6.29
C LEU A 78 -15.12 15.47 5.07
N LEU A 79 -14.22 14.49 5.16
CA LEU A 79 -13.39 14.06 4.04
C LEU A 79 -14.24 13.53 2.87
N ARG A 80 -15.27 12.74 3.17
CA ARG A 80 -16.21 12.21 2.18
C ARG A 80 -16.98 13.32 1.47
N ILE A 81 -17.56 14.26 2.23
CA ILE A 81 -18.29 15.40 1.67
C ILE A 81 -17.34 16.27 0.83
N ALA A 82 -16.16 16.61 1.35
CA ALA A 82 -15.19 17.40 0.62
C ALA A 82 -14.77 16.73 -0.70
N SER A 83 -14.53 15.42 -0.69
CA SER A 83 -14.16 14.66 -1.88
C SER A 83 -15.29 14.62 -2.92
N LEU A 84 -16.52 14.35 -2.48
CA LEU A 84 -17.70 14.31 -3.38
C LEU A 84 -18.00 15.68 -3.98
N VAL A 85 -17.98 16.75 -3.17
CA VAL A 85 -18.19 18.12 -3.66
C VAL A 85 -17.14 18.47 -4.70
N ASN A 86 -15.87 18.13 -4.46
CA ASN A 86 -14.80 18.37 -5.43
C ASN A 86 -14.94 17.53 -6.70
N LEU A 87 -15.33 16.26 -6.61
CA LEU A 87 -15.60 15.44 -7.80
C LEU A 87 -16.71 16.03 -8.67
N VAL A 88 -17.84 16.40 -8.06
CA VAL A 88 -18.95 17.05 -8.76
C VAL A 88 -18.48 18.37 -9.37
N ARG A 89 -17.71 19.18 -8.62
CA ARG A 89 -17.14 20.44 -9.10
C ARG A 89 -16.29 20.24 -10.35
N ILE A 90 -15.36 19.29 -10.33
CA ILE A 90 -14.46 19.01 -11.47
C ILE A 90 -15.26 18.57 -12.70
N ILE A 91 -16.28 17.72 -12.52
CA ILE A 91 -17.17 17.30 -13.61
C ILE A 91 -17.90 18.50 -14.22
N LEU A 92 -18.44 19.39 -13.38
CA LEU A 92 -19.11 20.61 -13.84
C LEU A 92 -18.13 21.53 -14.60
N LEU A 93 -16.88 21.66 -14.15
CA LEU A 93 -15.88 22.52 -14.80
C LEU A 93 -15.64 22.17 -16.28
N PHE A 94 -15.87 20.93 -16.73
CA PHE A 94 -15.73 20.58 -18.14
C PHE A 94 -16.77 21.24 -19.07
N SER A 95 -17.96 21.58 -18.56
CA SER A 95 -19.11 21.95 -19.41
C SER A 95 -19.68 23.34 -19.13
N VAL A 96 -19.14 24.07 -18.16
CA VAL A 96 -19.66 25.37 -17.72
C VAL A 96 -19.11 26.53 -18.54
N SER A 97 -19.88 27.62 -18.58
CA SER A 97 -19.45 28.90 -19.15
C SER A 97 -18.30 29.53 -18.37
N TYR A 98 -17.56 30.45 -19.01
CA TYR A 98 -16.43 31.16 -18.41
C TYR A 98 -16.79 31.85 -17.08
N GLU A 99 -17.92 32.56 -17.01
CA GLU A 99 -18.34 33.24 -15.78
C GLU A 99 -18.66 32.27 -14.65
N THR A 100 -19.32 31.16 -14.97
CA THR A 100 -19.65 30.12 -13.99
C THR A 100 -18.39 29.41 -13.49
N ALA A 101 -17.38 29.23 -14.34
CA ALA A 101 -16.08 28.65 -13.96
C ALA A 101 -15.35 29.50 -12.90
N ILE A 102 -15.48 30.83 -12.96
CA ILE A 102 -14.95 31.74 -11.93
C ILE A 102 -15.59 31.47 -10.57
N TYR A 103 -16.93 31.35 -10.50
CA TYR A 103 -17.63 31.08 -9.23
C TYR A 103 -17.36 29.68 -8.68
N LEU A 104 -17.10 28.71 -9.56
CA LEU A 104 -16.65 27.36 -9.18
C LEU A 104 -15.16 27.30 -8.79
N GLY A 105 -14.46 28.44 -8.83
CA GLY A 105 -13.08 28.58 -8.41
C GLY A 105 -12.12 27.73 -9.23
N ASP A 106 -12.26 27.75 -10.56
CA ASP A 106 -11.37 27.05 -11.46
C ASP A 106 -9.92 27.55 -11.34
N PRO A 107 -8.97 26.76 -10.80
CA PRO A 107 -7.58 27.17 -10.66
C PRO A 107 -6.81 27.10 -11.99
N LEU A 108 -7.43 26.57 -13.05
CA LEU A 108 -6.89 26.38 -14.39
C LEU A 108 -7.59 27.28 -15.42
N LEU A 109 -8.32 28.30 -14.96
CA LEU A 109 -8.97 29.27 -15.82
C LEU A 109 -7.89 29.95 -16.69
N ASP A 110 -8.16 30.06 -17.99
CA ASP A 110 -7.23 30.56 -19.02
C ASP A 110 -5.95 29.73 -19.26
N SER A 111 -5.80 28.58 -18.59
CA SER A 111 -4.72 27.62 -18.91
C SER A 111 -5.03 26.91 -20.23
N LYS A 112 -4.02 26.81 -21.10
CA LYS A 112 -4.15 26.14 -22.41
C LYS A 112 -4.55 24.68 -22.28
N ASP A 113 -4.14 24.03 -21.21
CA ASP A 113 -4.36 22.59 -20.99
C ASP A 113 -5.34 22.28 -19.87
N ARG A 114 -6.21 23.25 -19.57
CA ARG A 114 -7.25 23.15 -18.55
C ARG A 114 -7.94 21.79 -18.52
N ASN A 115 -8.41 21.29 -19.67
CA ASN A 115 -9.17 20.04 -19.74
C ASN A 115 -8.33 18.81 -19.37
N VAL A 116 -7.06 18.76 -19.79
CA VAL A 116 -6.16 17.65 -19.48
C VAL A 116 -5.81 17.65 -18.00
N LEU A 117 -5.50 18.82 -17.43
CA LEU A 117 -5.18 18.95 -16.01
C LEU A 117 -6.40 18.66 -15.11
N LEU A 118 -7.61 19.09 -15.50
CA LEU A 118 -8.85 18.68 -14.81
C LEU A 118 -9.04 17.16 -14.85
N LEU A 119 -8.69 16.50 -15.96
CA LEU A 119 -8.77 15.06 -16.09
C LEU A 119 -7.73 14.36 -15.20
N VAL A 120 -6.50 14.89 -15.09
CA VAL A 120 -5.48 14.41 -14.14
C VAL A 120 -6.01 14.48 -12.70
N VAL A 121 -6.64 15.59 -12.31
CA VAL A 121 -7.26 15.74 -10.98
C VAL A 121 -8.38 14.70 -10.78
N LEU A 122 -9.25 14.51 -11.79
CA LEU A 122 -10.35 13.55 -11.73
C LEU A 122 -9.86 12.10 -11.57
N VAL A 123 -8.89 11.70 -12.40
CA VAL A 123 -8.27 10.36 -12.36
C VAL A 123 -7.45 10.17 -11.10
N GLY A 124 -6.88 11.22 -10.53
CA GLY A 124 -6.21 11.14 -9.24
C GLY A 124 -7.20 10.93 -8.08
N LEU A 125 -8.23 11.77 -8.01
CA LEU A 125 -9.15 11.79 -6.87
C LEU A 125 -10.07 10.56 -6.83
N THR A 126 -10.58 10.11 -7.98
CA THR A 126 -11.62 9.07 -8.04
C THR A 126 -11.17 7.72 -7.46
N PRO A 127 -10.03 7.13 -7.88
CA PRO A 127 -9.59 5.84 -7.36
C PRO A 127 -9.23 5.91 -5.88
N MET A 128 -8.59 7.00 -5.44
CA MET A 128 -8.26 7.20 -4.02
C MET A 128 -9.51 7.30 -3.15
N TYR A 129 -10.55 8.00 -3.62
CA TYR A 129 -11.85 8.06 -2.94
C TYR A 129 -12.54 6.70 -2.88
N ILE A 130 -12.50 5.90 -3.95
CA ILE A 130 -13.07 4.54 -3.92
C ILE A 130 -12.33 3.65 -2.91
N VAL A 131 -10.99 3.70 -2.85
CA VAL A 131 -10.21 2.96 -1.83
C VAL A 131 -10.66 3.36 -0.43
N HIS A 132 -10.81 4.66 -0.18
CA HIS A 132 -11.29 5.18 1.10
C HIS A 132 -12.64 4.57 1.48
N GLU A 133 -13.64 4.64 0.60
CA GLU A 133 -14.98 4.11 0.88
C GLU A 133 -14.96 2.59 1.09
N LEU A 134 -14.23 1.85 0.26
CA LEU A 134 -14.08 0.39 0.42
C LEU A 134 -13.47 0.03 1.78
N ALA A 135 -12.46 0.78 2.21
CA ALA A 135 -11.80 0.57 3.49
C ALA A 135 -12.71 0.91 4.68
N VAL A 136 -13.44 2.04 4.61
CA VAL A 136 -14.38 2.46 5.65
C VAL A 136 -15.55 1.47 5.79
N ILE A 137 -16.11 1.01 4.67
CA ILE A 137 -17.18 -0.01 4.67
C ILE A 137 -16.68 -1.29 5.35
N LYS A 138 -15.45 -1.70 5.03
CA LYS A 138 -14.85 -2.90 5.61
C LYS A 138 -14.60 -2.74 7.11
N GLU A 139 -14.04 -1.61 7.53
CA GLU A 139 -13.79 -1.29 8.94
C GLU A 139 -15.09 -1.35 9.77
N ASN A 140 -16.20 -0.81 9.25
CA ASN A 140 -17.50 -0.79 9.94
C ASN A 140 -18.16 -2.18 10.08
N ASN A 141 -17.90 -3.09 9.15
CA ASN A 141 -18.56 -4.39 9.11
C ASN A 141 -17.81 -5.44 9.94
N TYR A 142 -16.49 -5.54 9.77
CA TYR A 142 -15.69 -6.65 10.31
C TYR A 142 -14.37 -6.20 10.97
N GLY A 143 -14.08 -4.89 10.98
CA GLY A 143 -12.71 -4.39 11.14
C GLY A 143 -11.95 -4.47 9.83
N PHE A 144 -10.94 -3.61 9.66
CA PHE A 144 -10.21 -3.52 8.39
C PHE A 144 -9.43 -4.83 8.11
N VAL A 145 -8.82 -5.40 9.16
CA VAL A 145 -8.16 -6.71 9.19
C VAL A 145 -8.02 -7.14 10.67
N SER A 146 -8.39 -8.38 11.03
CA SER A 146 -8.08 -8.94 12.37
C SER A 146 -6.60 -8.76 12.78
N ALA A 147 -5.71 -8.69 11.80
CA ALA A 147 -4.28 -8.47 12.01
C ALA A 147 -3.86 -7.06 12.49
N ALA A 148 -4.70 -6.04 12.35
CA ALA A 148 -4.44 -4.77 13.03
C ALA A 148 -4.39 -5.00 14.56
N SER A 149 -5.28 -5.85 15.08
CA SER A 149 -5.27 -6.22 16.50
C SER A 149 -4.02 -7.02 16.89
N ASP A 150 -3.50 -7.87 15.99
CA ASP A 150 -2.21 -8.57 16.19
C ASP A 150 -1.05 -7.59 16.35
N LEU A 151 -1.02 -6.51 15.56
CA LEU A 151 -0.02 -5.45 15.70
C LEU A 151 -0.18 -4.70 17.02
N LYS A 152 -1.40 -4.49 17.50
CA LYS A 152 -1.61 -3.93 18.84
C LYS A 152 -1.09 -4.85 19.93
N VAL A 153 -1.22 -6.16 19.75
CA VAL A 153 -0.64 -7.16 20.66
C VAL A 153 0.89 -7.10 20.63
N VAL A 154 1.53 -6.91 19.46
CA VAL A 154 2.98 -6.61 19.38
C VAL A 154 3.34 -5.37 20.19
N ILE A 155 2.57 -4.29 20.05
CA ILE A 155 2.84 -3.03 20.77
C ILE A 155 2.63 -3.18 22.29
N LYS A 156 1.68 -3.99 22.74
CA LYS A 156 1.42 -4.18 24.17
C LYS A 156 2.39 -5.18 24.82
N ASN A 157 2.70 -6.27 24.14
CA ASN A 157 3.40 -7.44 24.72
C ASN A 157 4.83 -7.64 24.19
N GLY A 158 5.26 -6.83 23.22
CA GLY A 158 6.55 -6.96 22.55
C GLY A 158 6.57 -8.04 21.46
N PHE A 159 7.68 -8.08 20.72
CA PHE A 159 7.86 -9.02 19.60
C PHE A 159 8.10 -10.47 20.06
N SER A 160 8.34 -10.70 21.35
CA SER A 160 8.47 -12.03 21.96
C SER A 160 7.13 -12.80 22.05
N TYR A 161 5.99 -12.11 21.95
CA TYR A 161 4.68 -12.76 22.03
C TYR A 161 4.33 -13.60 20.78
N PHE A 162 4.98 -13.32 19.65
CA PHE A 162 4.75 -14.08 18.43
C PHE A 162 5.58 -15.37 18.42
N PRO A 163 5.00 -16.52 18.03
CA PRO A 163 5.65 -17.82 18.03
C PRO A 163 6.67 -17.95 16.88
N PHE A 164 7.71 -17.11 16.90
CA PHE A 164 8.86 -17.22 16.02
C PHE A 164 9.95 -18.06 16.70
N VAL A 165 10.66 -18.88 15.92
CA VAL A 165 11.96 -19.39 16.33
C VAL A 165 12.87 -18.17 16.55
N GLY A 166 13.63 -18.13 17.65
CA GLY A 166 14.42 -16.94 18.05
C GLY A 166 15.32 -16.36 16.95
N LEU A 167 15.77 -17.20 16.01
CA LEU A 167 16.55 -16.82 14.82
C LEU A 167 15.81 -15.85 13.87
N GLU A 168 14.48 -15.92 13.81
CA GLU A 168 13.65 -15.09 12.91
C GLU A 168 13.18 -13.78 13.57
N LYS A 169 13.35 -13.62 14.90
CA LYS A 169 12.94 -12.40 15.62
C LYS A 169 13.70 -11.16 15.13
N LYS A 170 15.03 -11.21 15.11
CA LYS A 170 15.89 -10.09 14.68
C LYS A 170 15.62 -9.64 13.23
N PRO A 171 15.56 -10.53 12.21
CA PRO A 171 15.24 -10.11 10.85
C PRO A 171 13.80 -9.62 10.71
N PHE A 172 12.85 -10.16 11.48
CA PHE A 172 11.48 -9.63 11.52
C PHE A 172 11.44 -8.19 12.08
N CYS A 173 12.08 -7.92 13.22
CA CYS A 173 12.16 -6.56 13.78
C CYS A 173 12.81 -5.59 12.78
N ARG A 174 13.88 -6.01 12.08
CA ARG A 174 14.49 -5.19 11.03
C ARG A 174 13.54 -4.91 9.87
N PHE A 175 12.80 -5.90 9.42
CA PHE A 175 11.78 -5.73 8.38
C PHE A 175 10.71 -4.72 8.79
N ILE A 176 10.15 -4.87 9.99
CA ILE A 176 9.15 -3.95 10.54
C ILE A 176 9.74 -2.53 10.62
N TYR A 177 10.94 -2.38 11.20
CA TYR A 177 11.61 -1.08 11.26
C TYR A 177 11.74 -0.43 9.88
N LEU A 178 12.23 -1.16 8.87
CA LEU A 178 12.44 -0.61 7.52
C LEU A 178 11.13 -0.19 6.86
N ILE A 179 10.10 -1.04 6.91
CA ILE A 179 8.78 -0.74 6.33
C ILE A 179 8.15 0.46 7.05
N CYS A 180 8.10 0.44 8.39
CA CYS A 180 7.53 1.54 9.15
C CYS A 180 8.30 2.85 8.91
N ALA A 181 9.63 2.81 8.94
CA ALA A 181 10.45 4.01 8.76
C ALA A 181 10.32 4.61 7.35
N PHE A 182 10.26 3.77 6.31
CA PHE A 182 10.00 4.20 4.94
C PHE A 182 8.65 4.92 4.81
N HIS A 183 7.57 4.31 5.31
CA HIS A 183 6.23 4.92 5.23
C HIS A 183 6.10 6.15 6.14
N ASN A 184 6.72 6.13 7.32
CA ASN A 184 6.74 7.27 8.24
C ASN A 184 7.46 8.48 7.63
N MET A 185 8.41 8.26 6.73
CA MET A 185 9.14 9.31 6.00
C MET A 185 8.36 9.80 4.78
N ILE A 186 7.76 8.90 4.00
CA ILE A 186 7.03 9.27 2.78
C ILE A 186 5.74 10.03 3.08
N THR A 187 4.97 9.59 4.09
CA THR A 187 3.68 10.20 4.43
C THR A 187 3.77 11.73 4.63
N PRO A 188 4.69 12.28 5.44
CA PRO A 188 4.84 13.73 5.57
C PRO A 188 5.46 14.40 4.33
N MET A 189 6.31 13.71 3.56
CA MET A 189 6.88 14.24 2.31
C MET A 189 5.86 14.41 1.20
N MET A 190 4.78 13.64 1.23
CA MET A 190 3.69 13.78 0.26
C MET A 190 2.91 15.08 0.41
N ILE A 191 2.86 15.67 1.61
CA ILE A 191 2.16 16.93 1.88
C ILE A 191 2.68 18.06 0.99
N PRO A 192 3.99 18.42 1.03
CA PRO A 192 4.51 19.47 0.16
C PRO A 192 4.46 19.07 -1.31
N PHE A 193 4.65 17.79 -1.65
CA PHE A 193 4.57 17.31 -3.04
C PHE A 193 3.18 17.54 -3.65
N ILE A 194 2.11 17.08 -2.99
CA ILE A 194 0.72 17.26 -3.46
C ILE A 194 0.34 18.74 -3.46
N THR A 195 0.74 19.47 -2.42
CA THR A 195 0.48 20.91 -2.33
C THR A 195 1.06 21.64 -3.54
N PHE A 196 2.31 21.34 -3.88
CA PHE A 196 2.95 21.93 -5.06
C PHE A 196 2.27 21.48 -6.36
N LEU A 197 2.06 20.17 -6.55
CA LEU A 197 1.46 19.61 -7.77
C LEU A 197 0.06 20.20 -8.07
N TYR A 198 -0.82 20.26 -7.08
CA TYR A 198 -2.22 20.68 -7.30
C TYR A 198 -2.39 22.21 -7.36
N ASN A 199 -1.43 22.98 -6.83
CA ASN A 199 -1.51 24.44 -6.80
C ASN A 199 -0.50 25.11 -7.74
N PHE A 200 0.31 24.36 -8.48
CA PHE A 200 1.35 24.93 -9.36
C PHE A 200 0.79 25.94 -10.35
N GLU A 201 -0.24 25.54 -11.11
CA GLU A 201 -0.90 26.42 -12.08
C GLU A 201 -1.58 27.61 -11.41
N LEU A 202 -2.15 27.42 -10.21
CA LEU A 202 -2.70 28.52 -9.44
C LEU A 202 -1.60 29.54 -9.15
N PHE A 203 -0.42 29.14 -8.69
CA PHE A 203 0.71 30.05 -8.45
C PHE A 203 1.22 30.73 -9.71
N CYS A 204 1.35 29.99 -10.82
CA CYS A 204 1.80 30.54 -12.10
C CYS A 204 0.80 31.55 -12.69
N ASN A 205 -0.50 31.27 -12.61
CA ASN A 205 -1.56 32.12 -13.14
C ASN A 205 -1.90 33.30 -12.21
N LEU A 206 -1.72 33.16 -10.89
CA LEU A 206 -1.89 34.23 -9.90
C LEU A 206 -1.01 35.44 -10.24
N TYR A 207 0.20 35.19 -10.74
CA TYR A 207 1.18 36.22 -11.03
C TYR A 207 0.91 36.95 -12.37
N ASN A 208 0.28 36.28 -13.34
CA ASN A 208 0.21 36.77 -14.71
C ASN A 208 -1.20 37.21 -15.16
N ASN A 209 -2.27 36.50 -14.77
CA ASN A 209 -3.55 36.58 -15.49
C ASN A 209 -4.81 36.70 -14.62
N TYR A 210 -4.76 36.41 -13.32
CA TYR A 210 -5.99 36.36 -12.51
C TYR A 210 -6.50 37.70 -12.01
N SER A 211 -7.80 37.92 -12.20
CA SER A 211 -8.54 38.99 -11.51
C SER A 211 -8.69 38.67 -10.02
N LEU A 212 -8.84 39.71 -9.19
CA LEU A 212 -9.10 39.57 -7.75
C LEU A 212 -10.32 38.68 -7.47
N LYS A 213 -11.36 38.79 -8.31
CA LYS A 213 -12.58 37.96 -8.21
C LYS A 213 -12.26 36.48 -8.40
N THR A 214 -11.45 36.14 -9.41
CA THR A 214 -11.04 34.76 -9.68
C THR A 214 -10.22 34.20 -8.52
N MET A 215 -9.30 35.00 -7.96
CA MET A 215 -8.49 34.58 -6.81
C MET A 215 -9.33 34.26 -5.57
N LEU A 216 -10.33 35.10 -5.26
CA LEU A 216 -11.19 34.93 -4.07
C LEU A 216 -11.96 33.60 -4.08
N PHE A 217 -12.36 33.11 -5.25
CA PHE A 217 -13.02 31.81 -5.38
C PHE A 217 -12.02 30.66 -5.55
N ALA A 218 -10.97 30.82 -6.34
CA ALA A 218 -10.03 29.75 -6.64
C ALA A 218 -9.22 29.30 -5.39
N ILE A 219 -8.81 30.21 -4.51
CA ILE A 219 -7.98 29.87 -3.34
C ILE A 219 -8.70 28.94 -2.35
N PRO A 220 -9.93 29.26 -1.85
CA PRO A 220 -10.65 28.35 -0.96
C PRO A 220 -10.95 26.98 -1.61
N TRP A 221 -11.32 26.99 -2.89
CA TRP A 221 -11.61 25.77 -3.64
C TRP A 221 -10.36 24.91 -3.87
N SER A 222 -9.20 25.53 -4.09
CA SER A 222 -7.94 24.79 -4.20
C SER A 222 -7.48 24.25 -2.85
N PHE A 223 -7.67 25.01 -1.76
CA PHE A 223 -7.33 24.57 -0.41
C PHE A 223 -8.13 23.34 0.01
N THR A 224 -9.45 23.36 -0.23
CA THR A 224 -10.35 22.23 0.08
C THR A 224 -9.99 20.98 -0.73
N LEU A 225 -9.75 21.13 -2.04
CA LEU A 225 -9.32 20.03 -2.92
C LEU A 225 -7.98 19.45 -2.47
N THR A 226 -6.97 20.31 -2.29
CA THR A 226 -5.60 19.92 -1.92
C THR A 226 -5.59 19.16 -0.60
N THR A 227 -6.34 19.65 0.39
CA THR A 227 -6.43 18.99 1.70
C THR A 227 -7.10 17.62 1.57
N ALA A 228 -8.21 17.51 0.85
CA ALA A 228 -8.86 16.21 0.62
C ALA A 228 -7.91 15.21 -0.06
N VAL A 229 -7.19 15.62 -1.10
CA VAL A 229 -6.22 14.78 -1.80
C VAL A 229 -5.06 14.37 -0.89
N ILE A 230 -4.52 15.28 -0.06
CA ILE A 230 -3.46 14.95 0.92
C ILE A 230 -3.92 13.84 1.87
N PHE A 231 -5.11 13.97 2.45
CA PHE A 231 -5.63 12.95 3.36
C PHE A 231 -5.86 11.61 2.66
N LEU A 232 -6.48 11.61 1.47
CA LEU A 232 -6.73 10.39 0.70
C LEU A 232 -5.43 9.70 0.26
N ALA A 233 -4.44 10.46 -0.20
CA ALA A 233 -3.14 9.90 -0.59
C ALA A 233 -2.38 9.34 0.62
N ALA A 234 -2.40 10.06 1.76
CA ALA A 234 -1.80 9.59 3.00
C ALA A 234 -2.47 8.30 3.50
N GLN A 235 -3.79 8.17 3.35
CA GLN A 235 -4.52 6.94 3.64
C GLN A 235 -4.09 5.79 2.75
N ALA A 236 -3.97 6.00 1.43
CA ALA A 236 -3.52 4.97 0.50
C ALA A 236 -2.13 4.42 0.89
N ILE A 237 -1.20 5.30 1.26
CA ILE A 237 0.15 4.94 1.73
C ILE A 237 0.08 4.18 3.06
N CYS A 238 -0.77 4.62 3.99
CA CYS A 238 -0.95 3.94 5.27
C CYS A 238 -1.55 2.53 5.09
N TYR A 239 -2.53 2.36 4.20
CA TYR A 239 -3.09 1.05 3.84
C TYR A 239 -2.03 0.14 3.22
N SER A 240 -1.23 0.67 2.28
CA SER A 240 -0.09 -0.04 1.68
C SER A 240 0.87 -0.56 2.76
N SER A 241 1.21 0.28 3.72
CA SER A 241 2.08 -0.09 4.85
C SER A 241 1.49 -1.20 5.73
N ILE A 242 0.21 -1.09 6.09
CA ILE A 242 -0.49 -2.10 6.90
C ILE A 242 -0.50 -3.45 6.17
N CYS A 243 -0.78 -3.44 4.86
CA CYS A 243 -0.73 -4.64 4.03
C CYS A 243 0.68 -5.23 3.96
N CYS A 244 1.73 -4.42 3.82
CA CYS A 244 3.11 -4.88 3.80
C CYS A 244 3.52 -5.56 5.10
N ILE A 245 3.22 -4.92 6.23
CA ILE A 245 3.49 -5.46 7.57
C ILE A 245 2.77 -6.80 7.75
N TYR A 246 1.52 -6.85 7.32
CA TYR A 246 0.69 -8.05 7.41
C TYR A 246 1.26 -9.23 6.61
N VAL A 247 1.60 -9.01 5.35
CA VAL A 247 2.26 -10.04 4.51
C VAL A 247 3.60 -10.45 5.11
N GLY A 248 4.35 -9.50 5.67
CA GLY A 248 5.60 -9.76 6.34
C GLY A 248 5.45 -10.68 7.56
N LEU A 249 4.46 -10.42 8.42
CA LEU A 249 4.19 -11.24 9.59
C LEU A 249 3.99 -12.72 9.21
N HIS A 250 3.18 -12.99 8.19
CA HIS A 250 2.96 -14.35 7.70
C HIS A 250 4.19 -14.93 7.02
N TYR A 251 4.93 -14.13 6.26
CA TYR A 251 6.18 -14.55 5.65
C TYR A 251 7.19 -15.06 6.68
N PHE A 252 7.40 -14.30 7.77
CA PHE A 252 8.32 -14.70 8.82
C PHE A 252 7.78 -15.89 9.65
N HIS A 253 6.47 -16.02 9.83
CA HIS A 253 5.88 -17.20 10.48
C HIS A 253 6.10 -18.46 9.64
N ILE A 254 5.84 -18.40 8.32
CA ILE A 254 6.11 -19.52 7.42
C ILE A 254 7.59 -19.86 7.41
N LYS A 255 8.47 -18.86 7.40
CA LYS A 255 9.92 -19.07 7.46
C LYS A 255 10.35 -19.75 8.76
N SER A 256 9.78 -19.34 9.89
CA SER A 256 9.97 -19.97 11.21
C SER A 256 9.57 -21.46 11.17
N ILE A 257 8.38 -21.77 10.66
CA ILE A 257 7.89 -23.16 10.49
C ILE A 257 8.79 -23.95 9.54
N THR A 258 9.25 -23.33 8.44
CA THR A 258 10.17 -23.95 7.49
C THR A 258 11.47 -24.37 8.19
N ASN A 259 12.04 -23.47 9.00
CA ASN A 259 13.28 -23.74 9.72
C ASN A 259 13.09 -24.83 10.79
N ALA A 260 11.99 -24.76 11.56
CA ALA A 260 11.65 -25.77 12.57
C ALA A 260 11.45 -27.16 11.95
N THR A 261 10.74 -27.22 10.81
CA THR A 261 10.56 -28.45 10.03
C THR A 261 11.89 -28.97 9.48
N GLY A 262 12.76 -28.07 9.01
CA GLY A 262 14.11 -28.40 8.54
C GLY A 262 14.98 -29.02 9.66
N PHE A 263 14.94 -28.43 10.86
CA PHE A 263 15.65 -28.96 12.02
C PHE A 263 15.13 -30.36 12.41
N LEU A 264 13.81 -30.55 12.46
CA LEU A 264 13.21 -31.88 12.71
C LEU A 264 13.56 -32.92 11.64
N LEU A 265 13.81 -32.50 10.40
CA LEU A 265 14.25 -33.40 9.33
C LEU A 265 15.73 -33.80 9.46
N GLN A 266 16.56 -32.96 10.07
CA GLN A 266 17.99 -33.20 10.30
C GLN A 266 18.25 -34.07 11.54
N VAL A 267 17.45 -33.91 12.60
CA VAL A 267 17.54 -34.73 13.82
C VAL A 267 16.88 -36.09 13.53
N ASN A 268 17.66 -37.00 12.94
CA ASN A 268 17.15 -38.17 12.23
C ASN A 268 16.71 -39.35 13.14
N ASP A 269 17.02 -39.35 14.45
CA ASP A 269 16.93 -40.57 15.28
C ASP A 269 15.97 -40.54 16.47
N LYS A 270 15.48 -39.39 16.93
CA LYS A 270 14.49 -39.31 18.02
C LYS A 270 13.46 -38.23 17.72
N ARG A 271 12.55 -38.52 16.79
CA ARG A 271 11.39 -37.65 16.58
C ARG A 271 10.45 -37.78 17.77
N ASN A 272 10.59 -36.89 18.74
CA ASN A 272 9.60 -36.74 19.80
C ASN A 272 8.26 -36.39 19.14
N CYS A 273 7.27 -37.28 19.27
CA CYS A 273 5.94 -37.10 18.70
C CYS A 273 5.27 -35.77 19.16
N THR A 274 5.69 -35.24 20.30
CA THR A 274 5.24 -33.95 20.86
C THR A 274 5.65 -32.76 20.00
N ASP A 275 6.91 -32.70 19.58
CA ASP A 275 7.45 -31.53 18.84
C ASP A 275 6.85 -31.45 17.44
N LEU A 276 6.67 -32.62 16.82
CA LEU A 276 6.03 -32.74 15.52
C LEU A 276 4.53 -32.43 15.59
N ASN A 277 3.82 -32.84 16.65
CA ASN A 277 2.42 -32.46 16.85
C ASN A 277 2.25 -30.95 17.06
N CYS A 278 3.18 -30.32 17.78
CA CYS A 278 3.22 -28.87 17.97
C CYS A 278 3.37 -28.14 16.62
N ILE A 279 4.33 -28.55 15.79
CA ILE A 279 4.56 -27.93 14.46
C ILE A 279 3.37 -28.15 13.52
N ILE A 280 2.75 -29.34 13.52
CA ILE A 280 1.51 -29.59 12.76
C ILE A 280 0.40 -28.63 13.21
N GLY A 281 0.17 -28.50 14.53
CA GLY A 281 -0.85 -27.61 15.07
C GLY A 281 -0.61 -26.15 14.70
N GLN A 282 0.62 -25.66 14.86
CA GLN A 282 0.99 -24.30 14.49
C GLN A 282 0.84 -24.03 12.99
N THR A 283 1.17 -25.01 12.15
CA THR A 283 1.05 -24.90 10.69
C THR A 283 -0.40 -24.81 10.25
N LEU A 284 -1.28 -25.67 10.78
CA LEU A 284 -2.71 -25.63 10.48
C LEU A 284 -3.37 -24.33 10.99
N TRP A 285 -3.02 -23.89 12.20
CA TRP A 285 -3.49 -22.61 12.72
C TRP A 285 -3.07 -21.45 11.83
N LEU A 286 -1.81 -21.43 11.38
CA LEU A 286 -1.31 -20.38 10.50
C LEU A 286 -2.03 -20.37 9.16
N PHE A 287 -2.23 -21.53 8.52
CA PHE A 287 -2.97 -21.60 7.26
C PHE A 287 -4.42 -21.12 7.40
N ASN A 288 -5.11 -21.51 8.48
CA ASN A 288 -6.45 -20.97 8.77
C ASN A 288 -6.46 -19.44 8.88
N LYS A 289 -5.45 -18.87 9.55
CA LYS A 289 -5.32 -17.42 9.73
C LYS A 289 -5.03 -16.71 8.41
N ILE A 290 -4.14 -17.28 7.59
CA ILE A 290 -3.82 -16.81 6.22
C ILE A 290 -5.10 -16.80 5.38
N ASP A 291 -5.83 -17.91 5.33
CA ASP A 291 -7.02 -18.07 4.49
C ASP A 291 -8.13 -17.08 4.88
N SER A 292 -8.43 -16.98 6.19
CA SER A 292 -9.44 -16.04 6.70
C SER A 292 -9.10 -14.61 6.30
N THR A 293 -7.86 -14.20 6.52
CA THR A 293 -7.49 -12.81 6.37
C THR A 293 -7.31 -12.39 4.91
N PHE A 294 -6.69 -13.23 4.07
CA PHE A 294 -6.56 -12.92 2.64
C PHE A 294 -7.93 -12.90 1.95
N ARG A 295 -8.87 -13.74 2.39
CA ARG A 295 -10.25 -13.68 1.91
C ARG A 295 -10.92 -12.34 2.20
N GLU A 296 -10.64 -11.73 3.34
CA GLU A 296 -11.17 -10.42 3.70
C GLU A 296 -10.57 -9.28 2.85
N ILE A 297 -9.29 -9.34 2.48
CA ILE A 297 -8.62 -8.25 1.74
C ILE A 297 -8.61 -8.41 0.21
N ARG A 298 -9.00 -9.59 -0.32
CA ARG A 298 -8.89 -9.92 -1.75
C ARG A 298 -9.49 -8.90 -2.71
N PHE A 299 -10.62 -8.28 -2.36
CA PHE A 299 -11.28 -7.28 -3.21
C PHE A 299 -10.60 -5.91 -3.16
N ILE A 300 -10.02 -5.55 -2.00
CA ILE A 300 -9.18 -4.35 -1.89
C ILE A 300 -7.93 -4.55 -2.76
N VAL A 301 -7.27 -5.70 -2.65
CA VAL A 301 -6.11 -6.06 -3.50
C VAL A 301 -6.46 -5.99 -4.98
N LEU A 302 -7.62 -6.51 -5.40
CA LEU A 302 -8.11 -6.40 -6.77
C LEU A 302 -8.25 -4.94 -7.23
N PHE A 303 -8.74 -4.06 -6.36
CA PHE A 303 -8.86 -2.64 -6.66
C PHE A 303 -7.50 -1.94 -6.81
N PHE A 304 -6.49 -2.33 -6.01
CA PHE A 304 -5.12 -1.81 -6.17
C PHE A 304 -4.55 -2.14 -7.56
N TYR A 305 -4.69 -3.39 -8.02
CA TYR A 305 -4.18 -3.80 -9.34
C TYR A 305 -4.96 -3.24 -10.52
N ASN A 306 -6.26 -3.01 -10.39
CA ASN A 306 -7.06 -2.45 -11.48
C ASN A 306 -7.13 -0.92 -11.40
N GLY A 307 -7.70 -0.38 -10.32
CA GLY A 307 -7.96 1.05 -10.18
C GLY A 307 -6.69 1.88 -10.00
N ILE A 308 -5.84 1.53 -9.03
CA ILE A 308 -4.66 2.34 -8.72
C ILE A 308 -3.55 2.16 -9.77
N ALA A 309 -3.37 0.95 -10.30
CA ALA A 309 -2.45 0.77 -11.42
C ALA A 309 -2.93 1.53 -12.69
N LEU A 310 -4.23 1.50 -12.99
CA LEU A 310 -4.77 2.28 -14.11
C LEU A 310 -4.58 3.78 -13.91
N MET A 311 -4.76 4.29 -12.67
CA MET A 311 -4.43 5.68 -12.32
C MET A 311 -2.97 6.03 -12.61
N SER A 312 -2.03 5.16 -12.25
CA SER A 312 -0.61 5.33 -12.59
C SER A 312 -0.38 5.34 -14.11
N CYS A 313 -1.07 4.46 -14.85
CA CYS A 313 -0.98 4.41 -16.31
C CYS A 313 -1.42 5.73 -16.95
N TRP A 314 -2.52 6.32 -16.47
CA TRP A 314 -2.99 7.64 -16.90
C TRP A 314 -1.99 8.76 -16.56
N PHE A 315 -1.43 8.77 -15.35
CA PHE A 315 -0.41 9.76 -15.00
C PHE A 315 0.83 9.67 -15.88
N LEU A 316 1.32 8.45 -16.15
CA LEU A 316 2.42 8.26 -17.09
C LEU A 316 2.04 8.71 -18.50
N HIS A 317 0.81 8.46 -18.93
CA HIS A 317 0.34 8.92 -20.24
C HIS A 317 0.36 10.45 -20.36
N PHE A 318 -0.24 11.15 -19.39
CA PHE A 318 -0.30 12.61 -19.40
C PHE A 318 1.09 13.24 -19.26
N GLY A 319 1.90 12.76 -18.33
CA GLY A 319 3.22 13.33 -18.06
C GLY A 319 4.28 13.02 -19.13
N LEU A 320 4.23 11.85 -19.79
CA LEU A 320 5.27 11.46 -20.77
C LEU A 320 4.87 11.72 -22.22
N PHE A 321 3.60 11.56 -22.58
CA PHE A 321 3.18 11.55 -23.98
C PHE A 321 2.31 12.75 -24.35
N THR A 322 1.41 13.19 -23.47
CA THR A 322 0.59 14.38 -23.73
C THR A 322 1.43 15.66 -23.63
N GLY A 323 2.30 15.76 -22.62
CA GLY A 323 3.53 16.58 -22.61
C GLY A 323 3.45 18.04 -23.07
N ASN A 324 2.30 18.70 -22.91
CA ASN A 324 2.06 20.06 -23.43
C ASN A 324 1.86 21.11 -22.33
N HIS A 325 2.02 20.74 -21.06
CA HIS A 325 1.85 21.61 -19.91
C HIS A 325 3.07 22.52 -19.68
N SER A 326 3.67 22.39 -18.49
CA SER A 326 4.98 22.89 -18.17
C SER A 326 5.90 21.72 -17.87
N VAL A 327 7.18 21.85 -18.21
CA VAL A 327 8.21 20.82 -17.93
C VAL A 327 8.20 20.38 -16.47
N VAL A 328 7.87 21.29 -15.55
CA VAL A 328 7.75 21.00 -14.12
C VAL A 328 6.54 20.12 -13.82
N MET A 329 5.35 20.46 -14.34
CA MET A 329 4.13 19.66 -14.13
C MET A 329 4.25 18.27 -14.75
N ASP A 330 4.75 18.18 -15.97
CA ASP A 330 4.95 16.90 -16.66
C ASP A 330 5.89 15.99 -15.89
N PHE A 331 6.98 16.56 -15.33
CA PHE A 331 7.90 15.83 -14.47
C PHE A 331 7.23 15.33 -13.18
N LEU A 332 6.46 16.18 -12.49
CA LEU A 332 5.79 15.79 -11.25
C LEU A 332 4.72 14.71 -11.46
N ILE A 333 3.90 14.85 -12.50
CA ILE A 333 2.87 13.87 -12.85
C ILE A 333 3.52 12.54 -13.24
N THR A 334 4.56 12.59 -14.09
CA THR A 334 5.35 11.40 -14.47
C THR A 334 5.95 10.73 -13.24
N TRP A 335 6.58 11.51 -12.35
CA TRP A 335 7.18 11.00 -11.13
C TRP A 335 6.15 10.31 -10.23
N LEU A 336 4.96 10.91 -10.07
CA LEU A 336 3.86 10.31 -9.32
C LEU A 336 3.42 8.97 -9.92
N GLY A 337 3.26 8.91 -11.25
CA GLY A 337 2.96 7.68 -11.98
C GLY A 337 4.00 6.58 -11.71
N PHE A 338 5.30 6.90 -11.84
CA PHE A 338 6.40 5.97 -11.58
C PHE A 338 6.46 5.49 -10.13
N MET A 339 6.24 6.39 -9.17
CA MET A 339 6.24 6.03 -7.74
C MET A 339 5.12 5.04 -7.41
N ILE A 340 3.91 5.27 -7.93
CA ILE A 340 2.75 4.38 -7.70
C ILE A 340 3.02 2.98 -8.27
N ILE A 341 3.46 2.87 -9.54
CA ILE A 341 3.71 1.55 -10.13
C ILE A 341 4.89 0.84 -9.48
N SER A 342 5.93 1.58 -9.07
CA SER A 342 7.08 1.01 -8.37
C SER A 342 6.68 0.42 -7.01
N ASP A 343 5.81 1.11 -6.26
CA ASP A 343 5.29 0.61 -4.98
C ASP A 343 4.44 -0.65 -5.20
N ILE A 344 3.50 -0.62 -6.16
CA ILE A 344 2.68 -1.80 -6.50
C ILE A 344 3.57 -2.99 -6.88
N LEU A 345 4.57 -2.79 -7.74
CA LEU A 345 5.48 -3.87 -8.15
C LEU A 345 6.31 -4.40 -7.00
N ALA A 346 6.87 -3.54 -6.14
CA ALA A 346 7.66 -3.95 -4.98
C ALA A 346 6.84 -4.84 -4.04
N ILE A 347 5.61 -4.43 -3.73
CA ILE A 347 4.67 -5.20 -2.91
C ILE A 347 4.31 -6.51 -3.60
N SER A 348 4.03 -6.47 -4.90
CA SER A 348 3.70 -7.65 -5.71
C SER A 348 4.82 -8.69 -5.69
N PHE A 349 6.07 -8.26 -5.84
CA PHE A 349 7.24 -9.13 -5.76
C PHE A 349 7.39 -9.75 -4.36
N PHE A 350 7.14 -8.98 -3.31
CA PHE A 350 7.17 -9.48 -1.94
C PHE A 350 6.06 -10.52 -1.69
N CYS A 351 4.84 -10.23 -2.11
CA CYS A 351 3.71 -11.14 -2.09
C CYS A 351 3.99 -12.43 -2.87
N ALA A 352 4.59 -12.32 -4.05
CA ALA A 352 5.00 -13.49 -4.83
C ALA A 352 6.08 -14.31 -4.12
N ALA A 353 7.04 -13.67 -3.44
CA ALA A 353 8.06 -14.36 -2.65
C ALA A 353 7.44 -15.16 -1.49
N PHE A 354 6.39 -14.62 -0.86
CA PHE A 354 5.58 -15.34 0.13
C PHE A 354 4.92 -16.59 -0.46
N THR A 355 4.20 -16.46 -1.57
CA THR A 355 3.55 -17.62 -2.23
C THR A 355 4.56 -18.71 -2.59
N ASN A 356 5.71 -18.34 -3.18
CA ASN A 356 6.77 -19.32 -3.48
C ASN A 356 7.33 -20.01 -2.23
N LYS A 357 7.32 -19.35 -1.07
CA LYS A 357 7.78 -19.94 0.20
C LYS A 357 6.75 -20.94 0.72
N VAL A 358 5.46 -20.66 0.58
CA VAL A 358 4.38 -21.62 0.84
C VAL A 358 4.58 -22.88 -0.03
N ASP A 359 4.82 -22.73 -1.33
CA ASP A 359 5.01 -23.86 -2.24
C ASP A 359 6.21 -24.74 -1.84
N ARG A 360 7.29 -24.13 -1.35
CA ARG A 360 8.49 -24.84 -0.86
C ARG A 360 8.25 -25.69 0.38
N LEU A 361 7.16 -25.46 1.12
CA LEU A 361 6.79 -26.33 2.24
C LEU A 361 6.39 -27.72 1.74
N TYR A 362 5.79 -27.84 0.55
CA TYR A 362 5.32 -29.13 0.03
C TYR A 362 6.39 -30.24 0.05
N PRO A 363 7.56 -30.09 -0.59
CA PRO A 363 8.59 -31.14 -0.58
C PRO A 363 9.16 -31.41 0.82
N MET A 364 9.18 -30.42 1.72
CA MET A 364 9.67 -30.61 3.09
C MET A 364 8.69 -31.44 3.91
N TRP A 365 7.40 -31.10 3.86
CA TRP A 365 6.36 -31.89 4.50
C TRP A 365 6.28 -33.28 3.90
N HIS A 366 6.46 -33.44 2.58
CA HIS A 366 6.46 -34.74 1.91
C HIS A 366 7.57 -35.64 2.47
N ARG A 367 8.79 -35.10 2.60
CA ARG A 367 9.90 -35.82 3.24
C ARG A 367 9.58 -36.18 4.70
N MET A 368 8.93 -35.29 5.44
CA MET A 368 8.55 -35.54 6.82
C MET A 368 7.50 -36.66 6.92
N TYR A 369 6.49 -36.65 6.04
CA TYR A 369 5.48 -37.70 5.94
C TYR A 369 6.12 -39.07 5.67
N CYS A 370 6.97 -39.17 4.63
CA CYS A 370 7.62 -40.43 4.26
C CYS A 370 8.56 -40.96 5.34
N LYS A 371 9.32 -40.09 6.01
CA LYS A 371 10.32 -40.52 6.99
C LYS A 371 9.74 -40.76 8.39
N SER A 372 8.60 -40.17 8.74
CA SER A 372 8.11 -40.14 10.13
C SER A 372 7.43 -41.44 10.57
N LYS A 373 7.85 -41.97 11.74
CA LYS A 373 7.16 -43.04 12.48
C LYS A 373 6.06 -42.45 13.36
N THR A 374 5.13 -41.71 12.75
CA THR A 374 4.07 -40.97 13.45
C THR A 374 2.75 -41.75 13.46
N THR A 375 1.86 -41.40 14.38
CA THR A 375 0.53 -42.01 14.49
C THR A 375 -0.32 -41.68 13.26
N THR A 376 -1.30 -42.54 12.95
CA THR A 376 -2.23 -42.34 11.82
C THR A 376 -2.94 -40.99 11.89
N ALA A 377 -3.32 -40.54 13.09
CA ALA A 377 -3.95 -39.24 13.30
C ALA A 377 -3.04 -38.06 12.91
N MET A 378 -1.74 -38.14 13.21
CA MET A 378 -0.77 -37.11 12.79
C MET A 378 -0.57 -37.12 11.27
N LYS A 379 -0.53 -38.32 10.66
CA LYS A 379 -0.45 -38.45 9.21
C LYS A 379 -1.66 -37.84 8.49
N LEU A 380 -2.87 -38.02 9.01
CA LEU A 380 -4.07 -37.38 8.47
C LEU A 380 -3.97 -35.85 8.53
N LYS A 381 -3.47 -35.29 9.63
CA LYS A 381 -3.23 -33.84 9.74
C LYS A 381 -2.14 -33.35 8.78
N MET A 382 -1.10 -34.14 8.53
CA MET A 382 -0.11 -33.81 7.50
C MET A 382 -0.73 -33.79 6.09
N ILE A 383 -1.66 -34.72 5.81
CA ILE A 383 -2.41 -34.73 4.55
C ILE A 383 -3.28 -33.48 4.41
N GLU A 384 -3.92 -33.04 5.50
CA GLU A 384 -4.63 -31.75 5.50
C GLU A 384 -3.69 -30.58 5.15
N ILE A 385 -2.48 -30.56 5.70
CA ILE A 385 -1.45 -29.55 5.36
C ILE A 385 -1.07 -29.64 3.87
N PHE A 386 -0.90 -30.84 3.30
CA PHE A 386 -0.64 -30.99 1.86
C PHE A 386 -1.77 -30.44 1.01
N ASN A 387 -3.02 -30.79 1.33
CA ASN A 387 -4.19 -30.29 0.63
C ASN A 387 -4.21 -28.77 0.66
N ARG A 388 -3.97 -28.17 1.82
CA ARG A 388 -3.87 -26.70 1.97
C ARG A 388 -2.76 -26.09 1.12
N ILE A 389 -1.56 -26.68 1.08
CA ILE A 389 -0.47 -26.14 0.26
C ILE A 389 -0.79 -26.20 -1.25
N ILE A 390 -1.48 -27.25 -1.71
CA ILE A 390 -1.83 -27.42 -3.13
C ILE A 390 -3.03 -26.55 -3.52
N LEU A 391 -3.87 -26.15 -2.56
CA LEU A 391 -5.08 -25.39 -2.84
C LEU A 391 -4.73 -24.07 -3.56
N PRO A 392 -5.38 -23.75 -4.70
CA PRO A 392 -5.13 -22.52 -5.46
C PRO A 392 -5.59 -21.26 -4.71
N THR A 393 -6.13 -21.41 -3.50
CA THR A 393 -6.53 -20.33 -2.60
C THR A 393 -5.46 -19.97 -1.58
N ASN A 394 -4.44 -20.83 -1.38
CA ASN A 394 -3.47 -20.65 -0.31
C ASN A 394 -2.33 -19.73 -0.74
N GLY A 395 -2.54 -18.44 -0.47
CA GLY A 395 -1.63 -17.37 -0.82
C GLY A 395 -2.38 -16.03 -0.82
N ILE A 396 -1.78 -15.03 -1.43
CA ILE A 396 -2.39 -13.70 -1.51
C ILE A 396 -3.32 -13.66 -2.73
N GLN A 397 -4.61 -13.67 -2.46
CA GLN A 397 -5.66 -13.69 -3.48
C GLN A 397 -5.92 -12.30 -4.05
N ILE A 398 -6.20 -12.26 -5.35
CA ILE A 398 -6.65 -11.08 -6.10
C ILE A 398 -8.11 -11.32 -6.49
N GLY A 399 -9.04 -10.76 -5.70
CA GLY A 399 -10.47 -11.07 -5.85
C GLY A 399 -10.73 -12.57 -5.84
N ASP A 400 -11.53 -13.02 -6.81
CA ASP A 400 -11.78 -14.44 -7.10
C ASP A 400 -10.98 -14.94 -8.33
N TYR A 401 -10.05 -14.14 -8.86
CA TYR A 401 -9.36 -14.40 -10.13
C TYR A 401 -8.12 -15.29 -9.99
N GLY A 402 -7.36 -15.16 -8.90
CA GLY A 402 -6.14 -15.95 -8.71
C GLY A 402 -5.21 -15.46 -7.62
N LEU A 403 -3.99 -15.99 -7.61
CA LEU A 403 -2.93 -15.70 -6.63
C LEU A 403 -1.85 -14.79 -7.21
N ILE A 404 -1.28 -13.95 -6.35
CA ILE A 404 -0.06 -13.21 -6.67
C ILE A 404 1.12 -14.19 -6.72
N THR A 405 1.48 -14.60 -7.93
CA THR A 405 2.66 -15.43 -8.23
C THR A 405 3.68 -14.63 -9.03
N LYS A 406 4.93 -15.10 -9.13
CA LYS A 406 5.95 -14.45 -9.98
C LYS A 406 5.50 -14.31 -11.43
N LYS A 407 4.80 -15.32 -11.95
CA LYS A 407 4.25 -15.30 -13.32
C LYS A 407 3.19 -14.21 -13.44
N PHE A 408 2.29 -14.11 -12.47
CA PHE A 408 1.30 -13.03 -12.43
C PHE A 408 1.96 -11.65 -12.45
N VAL A 409 3.00 -11.41 -11.64
CA VAL A 409 3.69 -10.10 -11.62
C VAL A 409 4.30 -9.76 -12.99
N LEU A 410 4.88 -10.74 -13.68
CA LEU A 410 5.43 -10.54 -15.03
C LEU A 410 4.34 -10.26 -16.07
N ILE A 411 3.23 -10.99 -16.02
CA ILE A 411 2.07 -10.78 -16.90
C ILE A 411 1.48 -9.39 -16.64
N PHE A 412 1.27 -9.01 -15.38
CA PHE A 412 0.78 -7.69 -14.99
C PHE A 412 1.68 -6.57 -15.50
N LEU A 413 3.01 -6.70 -15.39
CA LEU A 413 3.95 -5.71 -15.93
C LEU A 413 3.85 -5.57 -17.45
N LEU A 414 3.67 -6.69 -18.15
CA LEU A 414 3.47 -6.71 -19.61
C LEU A 414 2.13 -6.08 -20.00
N GLU A 415 1.04 -6.40 -19.30
CA GLU A 415 -0.29 -5.82 -19.48
C GLU A 415 -0.29 -4.32 -19.18
N PHE A 416 0.42 -3.88 -18.14
CA PHE A 416 0.60 -2.47 -17.81
C PHE A 416 1.33 -1.72 -18.93
N SER A 417 2.43 -2.30 -19.43
CA SER A 417 3.23 -1.69 -20.51
C SER A 417 2.47 -1.63 -21.84
N THR A 418 1.72 -2.69 -22.18
CA THR A 418 0.87 -2.72 -23.37
C THR A 418 -0.30 -1.76 -23.26
N SER A 419 -0.91 -1.62 -22.08
CA SER A 419 -1.97 -0.63 -21.81
C SER A 419 -1.44 0.80 -21.98
N LEU A 420 -0.25 1.09 -21.46
CA LEU A 420 0.41 2.39 -21.63
C LEU A 420 0.68 2.68 -23.12
N MET A 421 1.12 1.68 -23.88
CA MET A 421 1.33 1.79 -25.32
C MET A 421 0.02 1.99 -26.08
N LEU A 422 -1.05 1.28 -25.70
CA LEU A 422 -2.40 1.44 -26.25
C LEU A 422 -2.93 2.86 -26.02
N LEU A 423 -2.77 3.41 -24.81
CA LEU A 423 -3.13 4.79 -24.52
C LEU A 423 -2.37 5.75 -25.42
N ARG A 424 -1.05 5.55 -25.58
CA ARG A 424 -0.24 6.38 -26.49
C ARG A 424 -0.73 6.32 -27.94
N VAL A 425 -1.01 5.13 -28.47
CA VAL A 425 -1.42 4.98 -29.87
C VAL A 425 -2.81 5.57 -30.12
N ASN A 426 -3.76 5.32 -29.22
CA ASN A 426 -5.14 5.74 -29.41
C ASN A 426 -5.37 7.22 -29.10
N PHE A 427 -4.69 7.77 -28.09
CA PHE A 427 -4.88 9.15 -27.64
C PHE A 427 -3.76 10.11 -28.07
N GLY A 428 -2.64 9.61 -28.56
CA GLY A 428 -1.51 10.44 -28.99
C GLY A 428 -1.77 11.29 -30.24
N SER A 429 -2.91 11.10 -30.92
CA SER A 429 -3.37 11.99 -32.01
C SER A 429 -4.47 12.97 -31.58
N TYR A 430 -5.05 12.80 -30.39
CA TYR A 430 -6.14 13.64 -29.87
C TYR A 430 -5.65 14.79 -28.99
N PHE A 431 -4.39 14.72 -28.54
CA PHE A 431 -3.68 15.76 -27.82
C PHE A 431 -2.38 16.10 -28.57
#